data_AF-A0A392SIH4-F1
#
_entry.id   AF-A0A392SIH4-F1
#
_cell.length_a   1.000
_cell.length_b   1.000
_cell.length_c   1.000
_cell.angle_alpha   90.00
_cell.angle_beta   90.00
_cell.angle_gamma   90.00
#
_symmetry.space_group_name_H-M   'P 1'
#
loop_
_entity.id
_entity.type
_entity.pdbx_description
1 polymer ?
#
loop_
_entity_poly.entity_id
_entity_poly.type
_entity_poly.pdbx_seq_one_letter_code
_entity_poly.pdbx_strand_id
1 'polypeptide(L)' 'MAEVPQNRPLKSYAIPSQADPHNSIAAPAIEVNNFELKPSLLSAVQQNQFSENSTDDPNLHLSIFLQYADTIKAN' A
#
# COMPACT_ATOMS: atom_id res chain seq x y z
N MET A 1 -9.25 -46.12 -23.02
CA MET A 1 -9.32 -45.25 -24.22
C MET A 1 -8.27 -44.18 -24.03
N ALA A 2 -7.26 -44.12 -24.91
CA ALA A 2 -6.17 -43.15 -24.81
C ALA A 2 -6.68 -41.76 -25.22
N GLU A 3 -6.32 -40.73 -24.44
CA GLU A 3 -6.64 -39.34 -24.73
C GLU A 3 -5.90 -38.92 -26.01
N VAL A 4 -6.65 -38.55 -27.05
CA VAL A 4 -6.07 -38.13 -28.33
C VAL A 4 -5.39 -36.77 -28.13
N PRO A 5 -4.09 -36.62 -28.44
CA PRO A 5 -3.40 -35.36 -28.26
C PRO A 5 -4.05 -34.30 -29.15
N GLN A 6 -4.76 -33.36 -28.51
CA GLN A 6 -5.40 -32.26 -29.21
C GLN A 6 -4.29 -31.30 -29.67
N ASN A 7 -3.96 -31.35 -30.97
CA ASN A 7 -3.04 -30.42 -31.61
C ASN A 7 -3.69 -29.03 -31.68
N ARG A 8 -3.70 -28.32 -30.55
CA ARG A 8 -4.28 -26.99 -30.42
C ARG A 8 -3.19 -25.94 -30.67
N PRO A 9 -3.42 -24.94 -31.53
CA PRO A 9 -2.46 -23.86 -31.75
C PRO A 9 -2.26 -23.06 -30.45
N LEU A 10 -1.02 -22.68 -30.11
CA LEU A 10 -0.68 -22.01 -28.84
C LEU A 10 -1.65 -20.88 -28.43
N LYS A 11 -2.16 -20.12 -29.41
CA LYS A 11 -3.13 -19.04 -29.20
C LYS A 11 -4.44 -19.46 -28.54
N SER A 12 -4.85 -20.72 -28.61
CA SER A 12 -6.11 -21.18 -27.99
C SER A 12 -5.99 -21.39 -26.48
N TYR A 13 -4.77 -21.46 -25.94
CA TYR A 13 -4.53 -21.54 -24.50
C TYR A 13 -4.51 -20.15 -23.83
N ALA A 14 -4.43 -19.08 -24.63
CA ALA A 14 -4.41 -17.70 -24.16
C ALA A 14 -5.81 -17.07 -24.03
N ILE A 15 -6.88 -17.80 -24.39
CA ILE A 15 -8.25 -17.31 -24.22
C ILE A 15 -8.63 -17.51 -22.76
N PRO A 16 -8.79 -16.43 -21.96
CA PRO A 16 -9.27 -16.56 -20.59
C PRO A 16 -10.70 -17.12 -20.67
N SER A 17 -10.94 -18.24 -20.01
CA SER A 17 -12.31 -18.73 -19.81
C SER A 17 -13.07 -17.69 -18.99
N GLN A 18 -14.18 -17.20 -19.52
CA GLN A 18 -15.05 -16.23 -18.83
C GLN A 18 -15.88 -16.89 -17.72
N ALA A 19 -15.76 -18.20 -17.53
CA ALA A 19 -16.58 -18.99 -16.63
C ALA A 19 -16.28 -18.71 -15.15
N ASP A 20 -15.07 -18.29 -14.80
CA ASP A 20 -14.75 -17.79 -13.47
C ASP A 20 -13.58 -16.80 -13.58
N PRO A 21 -13.67 -15.61 -12.98
CA PRO A 21 -12.49 -14.79 -12.76
C PRO A 21 -11.62 -15.54 -11.76
N HIS A 22 -10.73 -16.39 -12.28
CA HIS A 22 -9.63 -16.97 -11.51
C HIS A 22 -8.71 -15.81 -11.13
N ASN A 23 -9.06 -15.09 -10.07
CA ASN A 23 -8.09 -14.39 -9.27
C ASN A 23 -7.21 -15.48 -8.66
N SER A 24 -6.21 -15.95 -9.43
CA SER A 24 -5.22 -16.95 -9.00
C SER A 24 -4.43 -16.47 -7.78
N ILE A 25 -4.51 -15.17 -7.50
CA ILE A 25 -4.00 -14.52 -6.31
C ILE A 25 -5.23 -14.19 -5.47
N ALA A 26 -5.53 -15.07 -4.51
CA ALA A 26 -6.38 -14.67 -3.40
C ALA A 26 -5.68 -13.50 -2.69
N ALA A 27 -6.39 -12.38 -2.52
CA ALA A 27 -5.85 -11.28 -1.72
C ALA A 27 -5.49 -11.86 -0.33
N PRO A 28 -4.29 -11.56 0.19
CA PRO A 28 -3.93 -12.01 1.53
C PRO A 28 -4.98 -11.48 2.51
N ALA A 29 -5.28 -12.27 3.53
CA ALA A 29 -6.13 -11.81 4.62
C ALA A 29 -5.44 -10.60 5.25
N ILE A 30 -5.98 -9.41 4.98
CA ILE A 30 -5.58 -8.18 5.65
C ILE A 30 -6.15 -8.30 7.05
N GLU A 31 -5.29 -8.61 8.03
CA GLU A 31 -5.59 -8.34 9.44
C GLU A 31 -6.19 -6.94 9.51
N VAL A 32 -7.33 -6.78 10.19
CA VAL A 32 -7.97 -5.48 10.36
C VAL A 32 -7.03 -4.61 11.20
N ASN A 33 -6.08 -3.96 10.52
CA ASN A 33 -5.11 -3.07 11.10
C ASN A 33 -5.86 -1.77 11.34
N ASN A 34 -6.27 -1.53 12.58
CA ASN A 34 -6.95 -0.32 13.04
C ASN A 34 -5.99 0.88 13.08
N PHE A 35 -5.18 1.06 12.03
CA PHE A 35 -4.30 2.20 11.91
C PHE A 35 -5.14 3.45 11.65
N GLU A 36 -5.36 4.23 12.71
CA GLU A 36 -6.07 5.50 12.63
C GLU A 36 -5.10 6.67 12.69
N LEU A 37 -4.98 7.39 11.57
CA LEU A 37 -4.34 8.70 11.58
C LEU A 37 -5.32 9.73 12.16
N LYS A 38 -4.99 10.27 13.33
CA LYS A 38 -5.80 11.31 13.96
C LYS A 38 -5.75 12.59 13.11
N PRO A 39 -6.89 13.26 12.83
CA PRO A 39 -6.89 14.56 12.15
C PRO A 39 -6.01 15.61 12.83
N SER A 40 -5.88 15.56 14.15
CA SER A 40 -4.98 16.44 14.90
C SER A 40 -3.51 16.28 14.52
N LEU A 41 -3.08 15.07 14.14
CA LEU A 41 -1.72 14.84 13.66
C LEU A 41 -1.51 15.50 12.29
N LEU A 42 -2.47 15.38 11.39
CA LEU A 42 -2.40 16.02 10.06
C LEU A 42 -2.26 17.54 10.22
N SER A 43 -3.07 18.15 11.09
CA SER A 43 -2.97 19.57 11.40
C SER A 43 -1.61 19.95 11.99
N ALA A 44 -1.05 19.14 12.90
CA ALA A 44 0.24 19.41 13.53
C ALA A 44 1.41 19.37 12.53
N VAL A 45 1.40 18.40 11.61
CA VAL A 45 2.40 18.28 10.53
C VAL A 45 2.27 19.45 9.54
N GLN A 46 1.04 19.82 9.15
CA GLN A 46 0.80 20.95 8.25
C GLN A 46 1.25 22.29 8.85
N GLN A 47 1.11 22.47 10.16
CA GLN A 47 1.56 23.69 10.87
C GLN A 47 3.08 23.82 10.94
N ASN A 48 3.82 22.71 10.84
CA ASN A 48 5.29 22.66 10.93
C ASN A 48 5.93 22.16 9.63
N GLN A 49 5.39 22.60 8.48
CA GLN A 49 5.91 22.20 7.18
C GLN A 49 7.33 22.75 6.97
N PHE A 50 8.26 21.86 6.63
CA PHE A 50 9.60 22.26 6.23
C PHE A 50 9.54 22.83 4.81
N SER A 51 10.05 24.06 4.64
CA SER A 51 9.90 24.81 3.38
C SER A 51 11.19 24.93 2.59
N GLU A 52 12.22 24.16 2.97
CA GLU A 52 13.59 24.20 2.40
C GLU A 52 14.16 25.62 2.35
N ASN A 53 13.66 26.51 3.21
CA ASN A 53 14.13 27.87 3.25
C ASN A 53 15.47 27.91 4.02
N SER A 54 16.32 28.90 3.72
CA SER A 54 17.63 29.02 4.35
C SER A 54 17.58 29.36 5.85
N THR A 55 16.40 29.63 6.39
CA THR A 55 16.15 29.98 7.80
C THR A 55 15.60 28.80 8.62
N ASP A 56 15.17 27.72 7.98
CA ASP A 56 14.63 26.53 8.62
C ASP A 56 15.80 25.71 9.16
N ASP A 57 15.78 25.41 10.45
CA ASP A 57 16.75 24.50 11.06
C ASP A 57 16.32 23.04 10.81
N PRO A 58 17.06 22.25 10.00
CA PRO A 58 16.70 20.87 9.71
C PRO A 58 16.68 19.97 10.95
N ASN A 59 17.53 20.25 11.94
CA ASN A 59 17.60 19.45 13.17
C ASN A 59 16.41 19.74 14.09
N LEU A 60 15.98 21.00 14.16
CA LEU A 60 14.77 21.39 14.86
C LEU A 60 13.53 20.75 14.20
N HIS A 61 13.44 20.79 12.87
CA HIS A 61 12.34 20.16 12.15
C HIS A 61 12.29 18.64 12.40
N LEU A 62 13.44 17.95 12.31
CA LEU A 62 13.52 16.53 12.61
C LEU A 62 13.07 16.21 14.05
N SER A 63 13.46 17.04 15.02
CA SER A 63 13.07 16.88 16.42
C SER A 63 11.56 16.98 16.61
N ILE A 64 10.91 17.95 15.95
CA ILE A 64 9.45 18.13 15.99
C ILE A 64 8.74 16.96 15.30
N PHE A 65 9.27 16.50 14.15
CA PHE A 65 8.72 15.35 13.45
C PHE A 65 8.73 14.08 14.32
N LEU A 66 9.86 13.79 14.98
CA LEU A 66 9.98 12.64 15.87
C LEU A 66 8.98 12.71 17.04
N GLN A 67 8.80 13.90 17.63
CA GLN A 67 7.79 14.10 18.67
C GLN A 67 6.37 13.78 18.19
N TYR A 68 6.02 14.13 16.96
CA TYR A 68 4.72 13.76 16.38
C TYR A 68 4.61 12.28 16.07
N ALA A 69 5.68 11.66 15.56
CA ALA A 69 5.72 10.23 15.29
C ALA A 69 5.51 9.40 16.58
N ASP A 70 6.08 9.83 17.71
CA ASP A 70 5.91 9.16 19.01
C ASP A 70 4.45 9.16 19.51
N THR A 71 3.61 10.07 19.00
CA THR A 71 2.16 10.08 19.34
C THR A 71 1.36 9.02 18.58
N ILE A 72 1.97 8.39 17.56
CA ILE A 72 1.35 7.33 16.78
C ILE A 72 1.59 5.99 17.44
N LYS A 73 0.47 5.30 17.72
CA LYS A 73 0.50 3.90 18.10
C LYS A 73 0.39 3.04 16.83
N ALA A 74 1.48 2.41 16.43
CA ALA A 74 1.45 1.32 15.46
C ALA A 74 1.01 0.01 16.16
N ASN A 75 0.28 -0.85 15.43
CA ASN A 75 -0.11 -2.19 15.91
C ASN A 75 1.01 -3.20 15.69
#